data_AF-A0AAD7E5V5-F1
#
_entry.id   AF-A0AAD7E5V5-F1
#
_cell.length_a   1.000
_cell.length_b   1.000
_cell.length_c   1.000
_cell.angle_alpha   90.00
_cell.angle_beta   90.00
_cell.angle_gamma   90.00
#
_symmetry.space_group_name_H-M   'P 1'
#
loop_
_entity.id
_entity.type
_entity.pdbx_description
1 polymer ?
#
loop_
_entity_poly.entity_id
_entity_poly.type
_entity_poly.pdbx_seq_one_letter_code
_entity_poly.pdbx_strand_id
1 'polypeptide(L)' 'MVLDKFYEHLFKNCDAASNPPVLPDLSKAAEALHIAVAELRKQPDVSFMRWVPFVHYGL' A
#
# COMPACT_ATOMS: atom_id res chain seq x y z
N MET A 1 -9.59 -0.62 5.14
CA MET A 1 -9.73 -0.30 3.69
C MET A 1 -8.49 -0.77 2.93
N VAL A 2 -8.53 -0.85 1.59
CA VAL A 2 -7.34 -1.19 0.75
C VAL A 2 -6.17 -0.26 1.04
N LEU A 3 -6.46 1.03 1.27
CA LEU A 3 -5.49 2.08 1.54
C LEU A 3 -4.67 1.80 2.82
N ASP A 4 -5.32 1.34 3.89
CA ASP A 4 -4.65 0.97 5.13
C ASP A 4 -3.68 -0.19 4.91
N LYS A 5 -4.11 -1.22 4.14
CA LYS A 5 -3.28 -2.38 3.81
C LYS A 5 -2.14 -2.06 2.88
N PHE A 6 -2.36 -1.13 1.95
CA PHE A 6 -1.33 -0.61 1.07
C PHE A 6 -0.23 0.10 1.86
N TYR A 7 -0.59 1.04 2.74
CA TYR A 7 0.40 1.74 3.56
C TYR A 7 1.05 0.83 4.60
N GLU A 8 0.31 -0.10 5.21
CA GLU A 8 0.87 -1.12 6.10
C GLU A 8 1.98 -1.92 5.40
N HIS A 9 1.79 -2.31 4.14
CA HIS A 9 2.80 -3.03 3.36
C HIS A 9 3.95 -2.13 2.90
N LEU A 10 3.64 -0.93 2.41
CA LEU A 10 4.64 0.01 1.90
C LEU A 10 5.58 0.49 3.01
N PHE A 11 5.06 0.71 4.22
CA PHE A 11 5.80 1.22 5.36
C PHE A 11 6.25 0.14 6.35
N LYS A 12 6.01 -1.15 6.07
CA LYS A 12 6.27 -2.26 7.00
C LYS A 12 7.68 -2.29 7.59
N ASN A 13 8.67 -1.85 6.81
CA ASN A 13 10.08 -1.83 7.20
C ASN A 13 10.63 -0.40 7.30
N CYS A 14 9.76 0.60 7.40
CA CYS A 14 10.16 1.99 7.60
C CYS A 14 10.28 2.27 9.09
N ASP A 15 11.29 3.07 9.42
CA ASP A 15 11.49 3.59 10.77
C ASP A 15 11.87 5.06 10.65
N ALA A 16 10.92 5.93 10.99
CA ALA A 16 11.14 7.37 10.97
C ALA A 16 11.99 7.85 12.16
N ALA A 17 12.13 7.04 13.21
CA ALA A 17 12.92 7.37 14.41
C ALA A 17 14.37 6.87 14.33
N SER A 18 14.71 6.03 13.34
CA SER A 18 16.09 5.58 13.11
C SER A 18 16.98 6.71 12.57
N ASN A 19 18.29 6.60 12.79
CA ASN A 19 19.28 7.53 12.23
C ASN A 19 20.31 6.76 11.39
N PRO A 20 20.29 6.86 10.05
CA PRO A 20 19.35 7.64 9.23
C PRO A 20 17.93 7.03 9.21
N PRO A 21 16.89 7.83 8.92
CA PRO A 21 15.52 7.33 8.81
C PRO A 21 15.41 6.33 7.66
N VAL A 22 14.73 5.20 7.91
CA VAL A 22 14.44 4.21 6.88
C VAL A 22 13.14 4.60 6.18
N LEU A 23 13.27 5.08 4.95
CA LEU A 23 12.16 5.50 4.10
C LEU A 23 11.55 4.34 3.32
N PRO A 24 10.28 4.45 2.88
CA PRO A 24 9.66 3.43 2.05
C PRO A 24 10.31 3.37 0.68
N ASP A 25 10.55 2.15 0.21
CA ASP A 25 10.96 1.90 -1.16
C ASP A 25 9.75 2.03 -2.09
N LEU A 26 9.64 3.20 -2.73
CA LEU A 26 8.54 3.52 -3.63
C LEU A 26 8.50 2.61 -4.86
N SER A 27 9.59 1.93 -5.21
CA SER A 27 9.57 0.93 -6.30
C SER A 27 8.66 -0.26 -5.98
N LYS A 28 8.39 -0.51 -4.69
CA LYS A 28 7.49 -1.56 -4.21
C LYS A 28 6.02 -1.14 -4.11
N ALA A 29 5.67 0.08 -4.51
CA ALA A 29 4.28 0.53 -4.47
C ALA A 29 3.33 -0.39 -5.27
N ALA A 30 3.75 -0.87 -6.44
CA ALA A 30 2.95 -1.81 -7.23
C ALA A 30 2.73 -3.15 -6.50
N GLU A 31 3.76 -3.67 -5.83
CA GLU A 31 3.69 -4.88 -5.02
C GLU A 31 2.76 -4.71 -3.80
N ALA A 32 2.94 -3.61 -3.05
CA ALA A 32 2.10 -3.29 -1.89
C ALA A 32 0.62 -3.15 -2.29
N LEU A 33 0.34 -2.53 -3.45
CA LEU A 33 -1.01 -2.42 -3.98
C LEU A 33 -1.59 -3.78 -4.35
N HIS A 34 -0.80 -4.63 -5.02
CA HIS A 34 -1.22 -5.99 -5.36
C HIS A 34 -1.62 -6.79 -4.10
N ILE A 35 -0.80 -6.73 -3.04
CA ILE A 35 -1.08 -7.43 -1.79
C ILE A 35 -2.34 -6.88 -1.11
N ALA A 36 -2.47 -5.56 -0.99
CA ALA A 36 -3.64 -4.92 -0.40
C ALA A 36 -4.95 -5.29 -1.13
N VAL A 37 -4.90 -5.35 -2.46
CA VAL A 37 -6.03 -5.78 -3.31
C VAL A 37 -6.33 -7.27 -3.12
N ALA A 38 -5.30 -8.11 -3.04
CA ALA A 38 -5.46 -9.54 -2.82
C ALA A 38 -6.06 -9.86 -1.44
N GLU A 39 -5.70 -9.11 -0.40
CA GLU A 39 -6.31 -9.21 0.93
C GLU A 39 -7.78 -8.77 0.91
N LEU A 40 -8.10 -7.66 0.23
CA LEU A 40 -9.47 -7.19 0.10
C LEU A 40 -10.37 -8.23 -0.57
N ARG A 41 -9.87 -8.91 -1.62
CA ARG A 41 -10.60 -9.97 -2.34
C ARG A 41 -10.91 -11.19 -1.47
N LYS A 42 -10.18 -11.41 -0.38
CA LYS A 42 -10.42 -12.52 0.56
C LYS A 42 -11.49 -12.18 1.60
N GLN A 43 -11.86 -10.90 1.74
CA GLN A 43 -12.88 -10.47 2.70
C GLN A 43 -14.26 -10.71 2.10
N PRO A 44 -15.15 -11.44 2.80
CA PRO A 44 -16.55 -11.54 2.37
C PRO A 44 -17.21 -10.15 2.42
N ASP A 45 -18.14 -9.90 1.49
CA ASP A 45 -19.00 -8.71 1.42
C ASP A 45 -18.33 -7.35 1.13
N VAL A 46 -17.06 -7.34 0.69
CA VAL A 46 -16.41 -6.09 0.22
C VAL A 46 -16.63 -5.91 -1.29
N SER A 47 -17.47 -4.94 -1.67
CA SER A 47 -17.71 -4.59 -3.08
C SER A 47 -16.41 -4.08 -3.74
N PHE A 48 -15.92 -4.82 -4.74
CA PHE A 48 -14.72 -4.49 -5.52
C PHE A 48 -14.97 -3.35 -6.54
N MET A 49 -16.24 -2.97 -6.74
CA MET A 49 -16.67 -1.97 -7.71
C MET A 49 -16.47 -0.55 -7.17
N ARG A 50 -15.23 -0.02 -7.17
CA ARG A 50 -14.90 1.44 -7.21
C ARG A 50 -13.42 1.82 -7.03
N TRP A 51 -12.48 0.88 -7.01
CA TRP A 51 -11.07 1.23 -6.78
C TRP A 51 -10.29 1.24 -8.09
N VAL A 52 -10.28 2.39 -8.76
CA VAL A 52 -9.20 2.73 -9.70
C VAL A 52 -8.17 3.49 -8.86
N PRO A 53 -7.03 2.87 -8.48
CA PRO A 53 -5.97 3.59 -7.79
C PRO A 53 -5.33 4.55 -8.80
N PHE A 54 -5.66 5.85 -8.70
CA PHE A 54 -4.90 6.90 -9.36
C PHE A 54 -3.60 7.10 -8.59
N VAL A 55 -2.53 6.43 -9.03
CA VAL A 55 -1.17 6.73 -8.53
C VAL A 55 -0.71 7.99 -9.26
N HIS A 56 -0.74 9.14 -8.57
CA HIS A 56 -0.18 10.38 -9.10
C HIS A 56 1.33 10.34 -8.93
N TYR A 57 2.07 10.13 -10.03
CA TYR A 57 3.51 10.35 -10.09
C TYR A 57 3.73 11.84 -10.34
N GLY A 58 4.01 12.62 -9.30
CA GLY A 58 4.42 14.02 -9.42
C GLY A 58 5.94 14.13 -9.56
N LEU A 59 6.39 14.97 -10.48
CA LEU A 59 7.81 15.30 -10.74
C LEU A 59 8.49 15.97 -9.55
#